data_AF-A0AAV7J9X2-F1
#
_entry.id   AF-A0AAV7J9X2-F1
#
_cell.length_a   1.000
_cell.length_b   1.000
_cell.length_c   1.000
_cell.angle_alpha   90.00
_cell.angle_beta   90.00
_cell.angle_gamma   90.00
#
_symmetry.space_group_name_H-M   'P 1'
#
loop_
_entity.id
_entity.type
_entity.pdbx_description
1 polymer ?
#
loop_
_entity_poly.entity_id
_entity_poly.type
_entity_poly.pdbx_seq_one_letter_code
_entity_poly.pdbx_strand_id
1 'polypeptide(L)'
;MDFFHQPCYKLSRNFARLIGRWPYQSSLQCFLIGVVIIAAYILQVGPKILADIVHSDDQELVLETLAPTITNIMAFAKYINTWVNAKMLKKLFETIRDDWELVTNSEEKEILKSYAEFGKLLATGYAG
;
A
#
# COMPACT_ATOMS: atom_id res chain seq x y z
N MET A 1 21.64 -9.28 11.66
CA MET A 1 21.42 -9.46 10.20
C MET A 1 20.11 -8.76 9.86
N ASP A 2 20.07 -7.89 8.85
CA ASP A 2 18.87 -7.10 8.52
C ASP A 2 17.64 -8.01 8.26
N PHE A 3 16.75 -8.07 9.25
CA PHE A 3 15.53 -8.87 9.25
C PHE A 3 14.66 -8.64 7.98
N PHE A 4 14.61 -7.40 7.48
CA PHE A 4 13.85 -7.00 6.28
C PHE A 4 14.53 -7.35 4.94
N HIS A 5 15.64 -8.08 4.92
CA HIS A 5 16.26 -8.60 3.69
C HIS A 5 15.86 -10.05 3.37
N GLN A 6 15.05 -10.70 4.22
CA GLN A 6 14.50 -12.01 3.87
C GLN A 6 13.60 -11.92 2.62
N PRO A 7 13.60 -12.94 1.74
CA PRO A 7 12.87 -12.92 0.47
C PRO A 7 11.38 -12.58 0.61
N CYS A 8 10.78 -12.96 1.75
CA CYS A 8 9.36 -12.78 2.04
C CYS A 8 8.96 -11.30 2.20
N TYR A 9 9.87 -10.45 2.69
CA TYR A 9 9.58 -9.03 2.92
C TYR A 9 10.10 -8.12 1.79
N LYS A 10 10.94 -8.63 0.88
CA LYS A 10 11.53 -7.82 -0.21
C LYS A 10 10.48 -7.20 -1.12
N LEU A 11 9.48 -7.98 -1.53
CA LEU A 11 8.43 -7.52 -2.46
C LEU A 11 7.62 -6.38 -1.83
N SER A 12 7.02 -6.63 -0.66
CA SER A 12 6.23 -5.64 0.06
C SER A 12 7.04 -4.40 0.43
N ARG A 13 8.32 -4.56 0.79
CA ARG A 13 9.25 -3.45 1.04
C ARG A 13 9.49 -2.60 -0.20
N ASN A 14 9.73 -3.22 -1.35
CA ASN A 14 9.97 -2.49 -2.60
C ASN A 14 8.72 -1.74 -3.04
N PHE A 15 7.54 -2.36 -2.98
CA PHE A 15 6.27 -1.68 -3.25
C PHE A 15 6.03 -0.50 -2.31
N ALA A 16 6.20 -0.70 -1.01
CA ALA A 16 6.05 0.38 -0.03
C ALA A 16 7.05 1.53 -0.24
N ARG A 17 8.27 1.23 -0.71
CA ARG A 17 9.27 2.26 -1.07
C ARG A 17 8.87 3.04 -2.33
N LEU A 18 8.40 2.34 -3.37
CA LEU A 18 7.91 2.96 -4.61
C LEU A 18 6.75 3.92 -4.35
N ILE A 19 5.88 3.55 -3.42
CA ILE A 19 4.70 4.34 -3.02
C ILE A 19 5.07 5.46 -2.02
N GLY A 20 6.32 5.50 -1.55
CA GLY A 20 6.81 6.51 -0.60
C GLY A 20 6.20 6.35 0.79
N ARG A 21 5.92 5.11 1.19
CA ARG A 21 5.24 4.74 2.45
C ARG A 21 6.06 3.77 3.30
N TRP A 22 7.29 3.48 2.89
CA TRP A 22 8.17 2.65 3.70
C TRP A 22 8.56 3.39 4.99
N PRO A 23 8.39 2.78 6.18
CA PRO A 23 8.59 3.46 7.47
C PRO A 23 10.02 3.95 7.73
N TYR A 24 11.01 3.37 7.03
CA TYR A 24 12.43 3.71 7.16
C TYR A 24 12.97 4.55 5.99
N GLN A 25 12.10 5.11 5.15
CA GLN A 25 12.49 5.97 4.02
C GLN A 25 12.60 7.44 4.46
N SER A 26 13.47 8.20 3.78
CA SER A 26 13.67 9.62 4.09
C SER A 26 12.36 10.40 3.97
N SER A 27 12.06 11.24 4.97
CA SER A 27 10.83 12.04 5.02
C SER A 27 10.64 12.91 3.77
N LEU A 28 11.73 13.45 3.22
CA LEU A 28 11.70 14.25 2.01
C LEU A 28 11.34 13.41 0.77
N GLN A 29 11.86 12.19 0.66
CA GLN A 29 11.49 11.28 -0.42
C GLN A 29 10.03 10.83 -0.31
N CYS A 30 9.57 10.47 0.89
CA CYS A 30 8.17 10.11 1.13
C CYS A 30 7.20 11.27 0.81
N PHE A 31 7.61 12.51 1.11
CA PHE A 31 6.84 13.70 0.79
C PHE A 31 6.78 13.93 -0.73
N LEU A 32 7.93 13.93 -1.43
CA LEU A 32 7.98 14.12 -2.88
C LEU A 32 7.18 13.07 -3.64
N ILE A 33 7.35 11.79 -3.31
CA ILE A 33 6.57 10.70 -3.91
C ILE A 33 5.08 10.88 -3.62
N GLY A 34 4.73 11.30 -2.40
CA GLY A 34 3.36 11.61 -2.02
C GLY A 34 2.72 12.71 -2.86
N VAL A 35 3.44 13.81 -3.07
CA VAL A 35 3.00 14.92 -3.92
C VAL A 35 2.78 14.45 -5.36
N VAL A 36 3.72 13.66 -5.91
CA VAL A 36 3.61 13.12 -7.27
C VAL A 36 2.39 12.20 -7.42
N ILE A 37 2.16 11.29 -6.47
CA ILE A 37 1.00 10.37 -6.49
C ILE A 37 -0.32 11.14 -6.41
N ILE A 38 -0.42 12.13 -5.50
CA ILE A 38 -1.63 12.95 -5.36
C ILE A 38 -1.87 13.78 -6.64
N ALA A 39 -0.83 14.38 -7.20
CA ALA A 39 -0.93 15.15 -8.44
C ALA A 39 -1.39 14.25 -9.61
N ALA A 40 -0.79 13.07 -9.77
CA ALA A 40 -1.19 12.11 -10.79
C ALA A 40 -2.65 11.66 -10.62
N TYR A 41 -3.09 11.43 -9.38
CA TYR A 41 -4.48 11.07 -9.08
C TYR A 41 -5.46 12.19 -9.47
N ILE A 42 -5.16 13.44 -9.13
CA ILE A 42 -6.00 14.59 -9.51
C ILE A 42 -6.09 14.73 -11.03
N LEU A 43 -4.96 14.58 -11.73
CA LEU A 43 -4.92 14.64 -13.20
C LEU A 43 -5.73 13.52 -13.85
N GLN A 44 -5.81 12.34 -13.23
CA GLN A 44 -6.56 11.20 -13.75
C GLN A 44 -8.06 11.28 -13.46
N VAL A 45 -8.45 11.72 -12.27
CA VAL A 45 -9.83 11.69 -11.79
C VAL A 45 -10.59 12.97 -12.15
N GLY A 46 -9.92 14.12 -12.14
CA GLY A 46 -10.54 15.42 -12.44
C GLY A 46 -11.29 15.45 -13.78
N PRO A 47 -10.64 15.08 -14.90
CA PRO A 47 -11.29 15.05 -16.21
C PRO A 47 -12.44 14.04 -16.29
N LYS A 48 -12.33 12.90 -15.59
CA LYS A 48 -13.37 11.86 -15.58
C LYS A 48 -14.64 12.34 -14.90
N ILE A 49 -14.51 12.97 -13.73
CA ILE A 49 -15.67 13.54 -13.01
C ILE A 49 -16.32 14.66 -13.84
N LEU A 50 -15.51 15.52 -14.48
CA LEU A 50 -16.04 16.58 -15.35
C LEU A 50 -16.79 16.01 -16.56
N ALA A 51 -16.24 14.98 -17.21
CA ALA A 51 -16.88 14.33 -18.34
C ALA A 51 -18.20 13.67 -17.96
N ASP A 52 -18.25 13.02 -16.80
CA ASP A 52 -19.44 12.38 -16.22
C ASP A 52 -20.55 13.40 -15.94
N ILE A 53 -20.20 14.55 -15.35
CA ILE A 53 -21.16 15.65 -15.10
C ILE A 53 -21.70 16.23 -16.42
N VAL A 54 -20.85 16.41 -17.43
CA VAL A 54 -21.24 16.99 -18.73
C VAL A 54 -22.13 16.02 -19.53
N HIS A 55 -21.86 14.72 -19.47
CA HIS A 55 -22.60 13.69 -20.20
C HIS A 55 -23.62 12.96 -19.31
N SER A 56 -24.09 13.61 -18.24
CA SER A 56 -25.02 13.01 -17.27
C SER A 56 -26.38 12.60 -17.85
N ASP A 57 -26.69 12.99 -19.10
CA ASP A 57 -27.89 12.56 -19.83
C ASP A 57 -27.79 11.10 -20.30
N ASP A 58 -26.56 10.60 -20.50
CA ASP A 58 -26.27 9.21 -20.88
C ASP A 58 -26.10 8.34 -19.62
N GLN A 59 -27.22 7.83 -19.13
CA GLN A 59 -27.27 7.01 -17.91
C GLN A 59 -26.48 5.70 -18.03
N GLU A 60 -26.33 5.13 -19.22
CA GLU A 60 -25.56 3.90 -19.43
C GLU A 60 -24.07 4.17 -19.22
N LEU A 61 -23.57 5.28 -19.77
CA LEU A 61 -22.17 5.70 -19.63
C LEU A 61 -21.79 6.01 -18.18
N VAL A 62 -22.67 6.68 -17.43
CA VAL A 62 -22.47 6.97 -16.01
C VAL A 62 -22.42 5.66 -15.20
N LEU A 63 -23.30 4.71 -15.49
CA LEU A 63 -23.35 3.44 -14.77
C LEU A 63 -22.11 2.57 -15.02
N GLU A 64 -21.60 2.56 -16.26
CA GLU A 64 -20.40 1.84 -16.64
C GLU A 64 -19.14 2.40 -15.93
N THR A 65 -19.08 3.72 -15.76
CA THR A 65 -17.92 4.39 -15.16
C THR A 65 -17.99 4.52 -13.62
N LEU A 66 -19.16 4.27 -13.02
CA LEU A 66 -19.39 4.36 -11.57
C LEU A 66 -18.51 3.39 -10.79
N ALA A 67 -18.50 2.10 -11.16
CA ALA A 67 -17.75 1.09 -10.44
C ALA A 67 -16.23 1.37 -10.42
N PRO A 68 -15.57 1.64 -11.57
CA PRO A 68 -14.17 2.08 -11.59
C PRO A 68 -13.90 3.33 -10.75
N THR A 69 -14.84 4.28 -10.71
CA THR A 69 -14.71 5.52 -9.94
C THR A 69 -14.71 5.24 -8.44
N ILE A 70 -15.64 4.41 -7.96
CA ILE A 70 -15.70 3.98 -6.56
C ILE A 70 -14.41 3.25 -6.15
N THR A 71 -13.93 2.32 -6.99
CA THR A 71 -12.67 1.60 -6.72
C THR A 71 -11.49 2.56 -6.60
N ASN A 72 -11.39 3.56 -7.48
CA ASN A 72 -10.33 4.56 -7.43
C ASN A 72 -10.41 5.43 -6.16
N ILE A 73 -11.60 5.85 -5.74
CA ILE A 73 -11.81 6.60 -4.50
C ILE A 73 -11.36 5.75 -3.30
N MET A 74 -11.75 4.47 -3.26
CA MET A 74 -11.37 3.56 -2.18
C MET A 74 -9.86 3.34 -2.12
N ALA A 75 -9.18 3.18 -3.26
CA ALA A 75 -7.73 3.05 -3.32
C ALA A 75 -7.03 4.32 -2.78
N PHE A 76 -7.53 5.50 -3.15
CA PHE A 76 -7.00 6.77 -2.67
C PHE A 76 -7.23 6.97 -1.16
N ALA A 77 -8.42 6.60 -0.66
CA ALA A 77 -8.71 6.61 0.77
C ALA A 77 -7.75 5.68 1.55
N LYS A 78 -7.48 4.47 1.03
CA LYS A 78 -6.47 3.57 1.60
C LYS A 78 -5.08 4.22 1.61
N TYR A 79 -4.71 4.91 0.54
CA TYR A 79 -3.43 5.62 0.46
C TYR A 79 -3.32 6.72 1.53
N ILE A 80 -4.36 7.56 1.71
CA ILE A 80 -4.40 8.57 2.77
C ILE A 80 -4.33 7.92 4.15
N ASN A 81 -5.06 6.82 4.36
CA ASN A 81 -5.07 6.10 5.62
C ASN A 81 -3.67 5.61 6.01
N THR A 82 -2.86 5.13 5.06
CA THR A 82 -1.45 4.77 5.32
C THR A 82 -0.60 5.98 5.73
N TRP A 83 -0.99 7.18 5.32
CA TRP A 83 -0.31 8.41 5.69
C TRP A 83 -0.63 8.85 7.11
N VAL A 84 -1.91 8.88 7.45
CA VAL A 84 -2.37 9.22 8.81
C VAL A 84 -1.83 8.20 9.81
N ASN A 85 -1.88 6.91 9.48
CA ASN A 85 -1.45 5.82 10.35
C ASN A 85 0.03 5.43 10.18
N ALA A 86 0.86 6.29 9.56
CA ALA A 86 2.26 5.98 9.30
C ALA A 86 3.05 5.60 10.57
N LYS A 87 2.76 6.26 11.71
CA LYS A 87 3.39 5.93 13.01
C LYS A 87 2.98 4.55 13.51
N MET A 88 1.70 4.20 13.38
CA MET A 88 1.19 2.89 13.80
C MET A 88 1.77 1.78 12.91
N LEU A 89 1.84 2.02 11.60
CA LEU A 89 2.45 1.08 10.66
C LEU A 89 3.94 0.85 10.97
N LYS A 90 4.67 1.93 11.28
CA LYS A 90 6.07 1.82 11.73
C LYS A 90 6.20 0.98 13.00
N LYS A 91 5.38 1.26 14.01
CA LYS A 91 5.36 0.49 15.26
C LYS A 91 5.09 -0.99 15.01
N LEU A 92 4.13 -1.32 14.13
CA LEU A 92 3.85 -2.71 13.77
C LEU A 92 5.08 -3.41 13.16
N PHE A 93 5.79 -2.74 12.26
CA PHE A 93 7.02 -3.29 11.68
C PHE A 93 8.16 -3.44 12.70
N GLU A 94 8.26 -2.53 13.67
CA GLU A 94 9.21 -2.63 14.78
C GLU A 94 8.87 -3.83 15.66
N THR A 95 7.62 -4.00 16.07
CA THR A 95 7.18 -5.17 16.85
C THR A 95 7.47 -6.48 16.13
N ILE A 96 7.18 -6.59 14.82
CA ILE A 96 7.52 -7.79 14.08
C ILE A 96 9.03 -8.04 14.12
N ARG A 97 9.87 -7.00 13.96
CA ARG A 97 11.32 -7.18 14.07
C ARG A 97 11.72 -7.68 15.45
N ASP A 98 11.20 -7.06 16.50
CA ASP A 98 11.54 -7.39 17.88
C ASP A 98 11.12 -8.83 18.22
N ASP A 99 9.93 -9.26 17.80
CA ASP A 99 9.45 -10.64 17.97
C ASP A 99 10.40 -11.64 17.31
N TRP A 100 10.90 -11.32 16.11
CA TRP A 100 11.86 -12.17 15.41
C TRP A 100 13.25 -12.23 16.06
N GLU A 101 13.64 -11.21 16.83
CA GLU A 101 14.90 -11.20 17.59
C GLU A 101 14.76 -11.91 18.95
N LEU A 102 13.58 -11.85 19.57
CA LEU A 102 13.29 -12.46 20.87
C LEU A 102 13.05 -13.97 20.77
N VAL A 103 12.51 -14.47 19.66
CA VAL A 103 12.20 -15.88 19.49
C VAL A 103 13.47 -16.73 19.34
N THR A 104 13.73 -17.55 20.35
CA THR A 104 14.84 -18.52 20.38
C THR A 104 14.39 -19.96 20.12
N ASN A 105 13.10 -20.27 20.31
CA ASN A 105 12.52 -21.59 20.06
C ASN A 105 12.39 -21.85 18.54
N SER A 106 12.79 -23.05 18.09
CA SER A 106 12.67 -23.47 16.69
C SER A 106 11.22 -23.55 16.21
N GLU A 107 10.28 -23.97 17.05
CA GLU A 107 8.86 -24.10 16.67
C GLU A 107 8.21 -22.74 16.41
N GLU A 108 8.41 -21.78 17.30
CA GLU A 108 7.90 -20.41 17.16
C GLU A 108 8.49 -19.71 15.92
N LYS A 109 9.77 -19.99 15.62
CA LYS A 109 10.44 -19.47 14.43
C LYS A 109 9.84 -20.04 13.14
N GLU A 110 9.43 -21.30 13.12
CA GLU A 110 8.71 -21.90 11.98
C GLU A 110 7.34 -21.26 11.78
N ILE A 111 6.61 -20.96 12.86
CA ILE A 111 5.32 -20.27 12.79
C ILE A 111 5.50 -18.88 12.17
N LEU A 112 6.44 -18.09 12.67
CA LEU A 112 6.77 -16.76 12.14
C LEU A 112 7.15 -16.82 10.66
N LYS A 113 7.94 -17.81 10.26
CA LYS A 113 8.32 -18.03 8.86
C LYS A 113 7.12 -18.39 7.99
N SER A 114 6.23 -19.27 8.45
CA SER A 114 5.00 -19.65 7.74
C SER A 114 4.10 -18.44 7.46
N TYR A 115 3.88 -17.58 8.46
CA TYR A 115 3.13 -16.33 8.27
C TYR A 115 3.83 -15.35 7.31
N ALA A 116 5.15 -15.25 7.36
CA ALA A 116 5.91 -14.42 6.42
C ALA A 116 5.78 -14.91 4.97
N GLU A 117 5.81 -16.23 4.75
CA GLU A 117 5.62 -16.85 3.45
C GLU A 117 4.18 -16.67 2.95
N PHE A 118 3.19 -16.83 3.82
CA PHE A 118 1.79 -16.56 3.50
C PHE A 118 1.58 -15.09 3.10
N GLY A 119 2.16 -14.14 3.86
CA GLY A 119 2.12 -12.72 3.53
C GLY A 119 2.76 -12.41 2.17
N LYS A 120 3.87 -13.09 1.83
CA LYS A 120 4.50 -12.98 0.50
C LYS A 120 3.58 -13.52 -0.60
N LEU A 121 2.93 -14.66 -0.38
CA LEU A 121 1.99 -15.27 -1.32
C LEU A 121 0.80 -14.35 -1.58
N LEU A 122 0.20 -13.77 -0.54
CA LEU A 122 -0.88 -12.78 -0.68
C LEU A 122 -0.42 -11.55 -1.45
N ALA A 123 0.74 -10.99 -1.11
CA ALA A 123 1.28 -9.82 -1.81
C ALA A 123 1.57 -10.11 -3.30
N THR A 124 2.00 -11.33 -3.61
CA THR A 124 2.26 -11.75 -5.00
C THR A 124 0.95 -12.00 -5.75
N GLY A 125 -0.01 -12.69 -5.14
CA GLY A 125 -1.32 -12.97 -5.74
C GLY A 125 -2.18 -11.73 -5.93
N TYR A 126 -2.01 -10.69 -5.11
CA TYR A 126 -2.69 -9.40 -5.32
C TYR A 126 -2.07 -8.57 -6.45
N ALA A 127 -0.78 -8.75 -6.74
CA ALA A 127 -0.06 -8.03 -7.78
C ALA A 127 -0.04 -8.75 -9.14
N GLY A 128 -0.41 -10.04 -9.17
CA GLY A 128 -0.49 -10.88 -10.37
C GLY A 128 -1.88 -11.01 -10.94
#